data_AF-A0A651F6W4-F1
#
_entry.id   AF-A0A651F6W4-F1
#
_cell.length_a   1.000
_cell.length_b   1.000
_cell.length_c   1.000
_cell.angle_alpha   90.00
_cell.angle_beta   90.00
_cell.angle_gamma   90.00
#
_symmetry.space_group_name_H-M   'P 1'
#
loop_
_entity.id
_entity.type
_entity.pdbx_description
1 polymer ?
#
loop_
_entity_poly.entity_id
_entity_poly.type
_entity_poly.pdbx_seq_one_letter_code
_entity_poly.pdbx_strand_id
1 'polypeptide(L)'
;MIIRTTPLALVLALIATLCCFQTAEADSEWQFGGQDYGSFGDFFSSPRAPISRRDLDLYAQRLDLTEDQLHFIRDRYDALITTYRQKWLDFAEQRTDARYTSQMSGDWEQMQTQQRQSRLEQQQMITTLVDSFMDDLRIVLTPEQDALWSVMERDRLRRETLTKFTVFNEERFDLIECVSMLDLNEDEKASVADTLERYAQTLHPLIQNRNRRT
;
A
#
# COMPACT_ATOMS: atom_id res chain seq x y z
N MET A 1 2.20 68.90 10.06
CA MET A 1 1.95 67.93 8.98
C MET A 1 3.03 66.87 9.08
N ILE A 2 2.77 65.78 9.79
CA ILE A 2 3.73 64.72 10.13
C ILE A 2 3.12 63.41 9.62
N ILE A 3 3.73 62.82 8.59
CA ILE A 3 3.30 61.55 8.00
C ILE A 3 4.07 60.45 8.74
N ARG A 4 3.36 59.66 9.54
CA ARG A 4 3.89 58.44 10.17
C ARG A 4 3.77 57.29 9.17
N THR A 5 4.89 56.85 8.61
CA THR A 5 4.99 55.62 7.83
C THR A 5 5.22 54.43 8.76
N THR A 6 4.36 53.43 8.65
CA THR A 6 4.30 52.19 9.43
C THR A 6 5.40 51.19 9.05
N PRO A 7 6.06 50.51 10.01
CA PRO A 7 7.10 49.50 9.75
C PRO A 7 6.54 48.08 9.61
N LEU A 8 5.33 47.91 9.04
CA LEU A 8 4.62 46.62 9.02
C LEU A 8 4.88 45.79 7.76
N ALA A 9 5.46 46.39 6.71
CA ALA A 9 5.74 45.69 5.45
C ALA A 9 7.02 44.82 5.49
N LEU A 10 7.91 45.03 6.47
CA LEU A 10 9.23 44.36 6.50
C LEU A 10 9.22 43.03 7.27
N VAL A 11 8.22 42.78 8.12
CA VAL A 11 8.12 41.52 8.89
C VAL A 11 7.50 40.39 8.06
N LEU A 12 6.61 40.70 7.11
CA LEU A 12 6.00 39.69 6.23
C LEU A 12 6.95 39.15 5.16
N ALA A 13 7.97 39.91 4.77
CA ALA A 13 8.98 39.45 3.80
C ALA A 13 9.98 38.46 4.43
N LEU A 14 10.23 38.52 5.75
CA LEU A 14 11.21 37.64 6.40
C LEU A 14 10.65 36.24 6.72
N ILE A 15 9.34 36.13 6.95
CA ILE A 15 8.66 34.84 7.21
C ILE A 15 8.50 34.03 5.92
N ALA A 16 8.36 34.69 4.76
CA ALA A 16 8.29 34.01 3.47
C ALA A 16 9.61 33.33 3.06
N THR A 17 10.76 33.80 3.56
CA THR A 17 12.08 33.24 3.23
C THR A 17 12.56 32.12 4.16
N LEU A 18 11.95 31.92 5.34
CA LEU A 18 12.35 30.84 6.26
C LEU A 18 11.59 29.52 6.05
N CYS A 19 10.55 29.47 5.22
CA CYS A 19 9.82 28.23 4.93
C CYS A 19 10.40 27.40 3.78
N CYS A 20 11.45 27.84 3.09
CA CYS A 20 12.04 27.08 1.97
C CYS A 20 13.22 26.16 2.35
N PHE A 21 13.54 26.02 3.65
CA PHE A 21 14.63 25.17 4.14
C PHE A 21 14.16 24.10 5.14
N GLN A 22 12.93 23.61 5.01
CA GLN A 22 12.67 22.24 5.45
C GLN A 22 13.21 21.32 4.37
N THR A 23 14.34 20.70 4.67
CA THR A 23 14.82 19.50 4.01
C THR A 23 13.69 18.49 4.02
N ALA A 24 12.96 18.44 2.90
CA ALA A 24 12.34 17.22 2.48
C ALA A 24 13.49 16.21 2.35
N GLU A 25 13.72 15.41 3.40
CA GLU A 25 13.91 13.99 3.19
C GLU A 25 12.63 13.51 2.51
N ALA A 26 12.50 13.86 1.22
CA ALA A 26 11.72 13.09 0.31
C ALA A 26 12.41 11.73 0.36
N ASP A 27 11.83 10.83 1.16
CA ASP A 27 11.93 9.41 0.89
C ASP A 27 11.82 9.31 -0.62
N SER A 28 12.95 9.00 -1.25
CA SER A 28 13.01 8.61 -2.65
C SER A 28 12.32 7.26 -2.72
N GLU A 29 11.03 7.24 -2.44
CA GLU A 29 10.08 6.28 -2.91
C GLU A 29 10.15 6.46 -4.41
N TRP A 30 10.92 5.58 -5.06
CA TRP A 30 11.13 5.53 -6.48
C TRP A 30 9.79 5.31 -7.19
N GLN A 31 8.95 6.34 -7.24
CA GLN A 31 7.77 6.42 -8.07
C GLN A 31 8.24 6.77 -9.48
N PHE A 32 8.91 5.81 -10.12
CA PHE A 32 8.92 5.77 -11.56
C PHE A 32 7.47 5.57 -12.00
N GLY A 33 6.82 6.67 -12.39
CA GLY A 33 5.62 6.66 -13.21
C GLY A 33 5.93 6.04 -14.57
N GLY A 34 6.10 4.73 -14.58
CA GLY A 34 6.26 3.94 -15.79
C GLY A 34 4.89 3.74 -16.41
N GLN A 35 4.68 4.33 -17.58
CA GLN A 35 3.71 3.83 -18.54
C GLN A 35 3.90 2.31 -18.66
N ASP A 36 2.81 1.58 -18.48
CA ASP A 36 2.67 0.12 -18.56
C ASP A 36 3.03 -0.39 -19.98
N TYR A 37 4.33 -0.36 -20.33
CA TYR A 37 4.87 -0.86 -21.59
C TYR A 37 5.22 -2.34 -21.46
N GLY A 38 4.19 -3.17 -21.32
CA GLY A 38 4.24 -4.61 -21.58
C GLY A 38 5.24 -5.42 -20.75
N SER A 39 5.25 -6.73 -21.03
CA SER A 39 5.98 -7.79 -20.32
C SER A 39 7.50 -7.58 -20.12
N PHE A 40 8.10 -6.52 -20.67
CA PHE A 40 9.50 -6.16 -20.49
C PHE A 40 9.73 -5.11 -19.39
N GLY A 41 8.74 -4.25 -19.11
CA GLY A 41 8.82 -3.25 -18.04
C GLY A 41 8.75 -3.86 -16.64
N ASP A 42 7.97 -4.93 -16.48
CA ASP A 42 7.83 -5.68 -15.21
C ASP A 42 9.12 -6.36 -14.72
N PHE A 43 10.11 -6.51 -15.60
CA PHE A 43 11.42 -7.06 -15.22
C PHE A 43 12.33 -6.01 -14.58
N PHE A 44 12.19 -4.75 -14.97
CA PHE A 44 12.98 -3.63 -14.44
C PHE A 44 12.22 -2.79 -13.41
N SER A 45 10.91 -3.04 -13.22
CA SER A 45 10.20 -2.47 -12.10
C SER A 45 10.77 -3.06 -10.81
N SER A 46 11.25 -2.18 -9.93
CA SER A 46 11.67 -2.61 -8.59
C SER A 46 10.50 -3.35 -7.92
N PRO A 47 10.76 -4.46 -7.20
CA PRO A 47 9.70 -5.20 -6.55
C PRO A 47 8.91 -4.26 -5.64
N ARG A 48 7.63 -4.10 -5.93
CA ARG A 48 6.75 -3.33 -5.06
C ARG A 48 6.59 -4.09 -3.77
N ALA A 49 6.89 -3.44 -2.65
CA ALA A 49 6.68 -4.01 -1.33
C ALA A 49 5.25 -4.56 -1.18
N PRO A 50 5.07 -5.74 -0.56
CA PRO A 50 3.73 -6.33 -0.42
C PRO A 50 2.82 -5.50 0.51
N ILE A 51 3.42 -4.73 1.42
CA ILE A 51 2.75 -3.76 2.28
C ILE A 51 3.51 -2.43 2.13
N SER A 52 2.81 -1.32 1.91
CA SER A 52 3.43 0.00 1.83
C SER A 52 3.64 0.62 3.22
N ARG A 53 4.55 1.60 3.36
CA ARG A 53 4.68 2.37 4.60
C ARG A 53 3.39 3.10 4.95
N ARG A 54 2.69 3.61 3.94
CA ARG A 54 1.35 4.20 4.11
C ARG A 54 0.34 3.21 4.69
N ASP A 55 0.37 1.94 4.28
CA ASP A 55 -0.50 0.93 4.86
C ASP A 55 -0.19 0.70 6.34
N LEU A 56 1.09 0.72 6.72
CA LEU A 56 1.51 0.62 8.11
C LEU A 56 0.98 1.78 8.95
N ASP A 57 1.07 3.02 8.46
CA ASP A 57 0.53 4.19 9.16
C ASP A 57 -0.99 4.09 9.32
N LEU A 58 -1.69 3.58 8.30
CA LEU A 58 -3.13 3.32 8.37
C LEU A 58 -3.47 2.24 9.39
N TYR A 59 -2.68 1.16 9.50
CA TYR A 59 -2.88 0.15 10.53
C TYR A 59 -2.65 0.72 11.92
N ALA A 60 -1.58 1.51 12.09
CA ALA A 60 -1.25 2.18 13.34
C ALA A 60 -2.38 3.10 13.81
N GLN A 61 -2.90 3.92 12.91
CA GLN A 61 -4.02 4.80 13.19
C GLN A 61 -5.31 4.02 13.49
N ARG A 62 -5.60 2.95 12.74
CA ARG A 62 -6.86 2.20 12.88
C ARG A 62 -6.93 1.38 14.16
N LEU A 63 -5.78 0.86 14.60
CA LEU A 63 -5.64 0.05 15.81
C LEU A 63 -5.22 0.87 17.02
N ASP A 64 -5.02 2.18 16.87
CA ASP A 64 -4.52 3.08 17.92
C ASP A 64 -3.27 2.51 18.60
N LEU A 65 -2.26 2.16 17.78
CA LEU A 65 -1.03 1.55 18.28
C LEU A 65 -0.25 2.54 19.15
N THR A 66 0.25 2.07 20.28
CA THR A 66 1.18 2.83 21.10
C THR A 66 2.51 3.04 20.36
N GLU A 67 3.31 4.01 20.81
CA GLU A 67 4.63 4.27 20.22
C GLU A 67 5.54 3.02 20.26
N ASP A 68 5.51 2.28 21.37
CA ASP A 68 6.27 1.03 21.52
C ASP A 68 5.78 -0.07 20.55
N GLN A 69 4.46 -0.24 20.41
CA GLN A 69 3.88 -1.17 19.44
C GLN A 69 4.27 -0.77 18.01
N LEU A 70 4.16 0.52 17.67
CA LEU A 70 4.51 1.03 16.35
C LEU A 70 6.00 0.85 16.04
N HIS A 71 6.89 1.09 17.01
CA HIS A 71 8.31 0.84 16.85
C HIS A 71 8.57 -0.65 16.55
N PHE A 72 8.00 -1.55 17.36
CA PHE A 72 8.11 -2.99 17.13
C PHE A 72 7.63 -3.38 15.73
N ILE A 73 6.48 -2.87 15.29
CA ILE A 73 5.93 -3.21 13.96
C ILE A 73 6.77 -2.61 12.82
N ARG A 74 7.38 -1.44 13.00
CA ARG A 74 8.34 -0.90 12.02
C ARG A 74 9.56 -1.79 11.88
N ASP A 75 10.10 -2.32 12.98
CA ASP A 75 11.20 -3.29 12.93
C ASP A 75 10.78 -4.57 12.19
N ARG A 76 9.57 -5.08 12.46
CA ARG A 76 9.01 -6.23 11.72
C ARG A 76 8.79 -5.93 10.24
N TYR A 77 8.37 -4.72 9.90
CA TYR A 77 8.19 -4.26 8.54
C TYR A 77 9.53 -4.22 7.78
N ASP A 78 10.59 -3.68 8.38
CA ASP A 78 11.90 -3.65 7.74
C ASP A 78 12.46 -5.07 7.51
N ALA A 79 12.21 -5.99 8.43
CA ALA A 79 12.51 -7.41 8.25
C ALA A 79 11.69 -8.06 7.12
N LEU A 80 10.40 -7.75 7.01
CA LEU A 80 9.52 -8.17 5.91
C LEU A 80 10.08 -7.70 4.56
N ILE A 81 10.42 -6.41 4.43
CA ILE A 81 10.96 -5.84 3.19
C ILE A 81 12.29 -6.48 2.81
N THR A 82 13.17 -6.70 3.77
CA THR A 82 14.46 -7.37 3.54
C THR A 82 14.25 -8.80 3.04
N THR A 83 13.40 -9.57 3.71
CA THR A 83 13.09 -10.95 3.34
C THR A 83 12.40 -11.04 1.98
N TYR A 84 11.47 -10.13 1.70
CA TYR A 84 10.77 -10.04 0.42
C TYR A 84 11.74 -9.74 -0.73
N ARG A 85 12.64 -8.76 -0.56
CA ARG A 85 13.65 -8.41 -1.57
C ARG A 85 14.56 -9.60 -1.88
N GLN A 86 14.99 -10.34 -0.86
CA GLN A 86 15.81 -11.54 -1.06
C GLN A 86 15.06 -12.60 -1.87
N LYS A 87 13.85 -12.98 -1.44
CA LYS A 87 13.02 -13.96 -2.16
C LYS A 87 12.65 -13.51 -3.57
N TRP A 88 12.49 -12.21 -3.79
CA TRP A 88 12.25 -11.65 -5.12
C TRP A 88 13.45 -11.83 -6.05
N LEU A 89 14.67 -11.60 -5.56
CA LEU A 89 15.89 -11.82 -6.35
C LEU A 89 16.01 -13.29 -6.77
N ASP A 90 15.82 -14.22 -5.82
CA ASP A 90 15.84 -15.66 -6.10
C ASP A 90 14.78 -16.03 -7.15
N PHE A 91 13.58 -15.47 -7.03
CA PHE A 91 12.48 -15.69 -7.97
C PHE A 91 12.75 -15.07 -9.35
N ALA A 92 13.36 -13.89 -9.41
CA ALA A 92 13.73 -13.23 -10.66
C ALA A 92 14.82 -14.00 -11.42
N GLU A 93 15.79 -14.57 -10.70
CA GLU A 93 16.81 -15.46 -11.26
C GLU A 93 16.16 -16.73 -11.86
N GLN A 94 15.32 -17.43 -11.09
CA GLN A 94 14.60 -18.62 -11.55
C GLN A 94 13.76 -18.34 -12.81
N ARG A 95 13.07 -17.19 -12.85
CA ARG A 95 12.29 -16.77 -14.04
C ARG A 95 13.18 -16.51 -15.25
N THR A 96 14.37 -15.96 -15.05
CA THR A 96 15.33 -15.68 -16.12
C THR A 96 15.84 -16.99 -16.73
N ASP A 97 16.20 -17.96 -15.91
CA ASP A 97 16.66 -19.28 -16.33
C ASP A 97 15.55 -20.08 -17.04
N ALA A 98 14.34 -20.05 -16.50
CA ALA A 98 13.16 -20.68 -17.11
C ALA A 98 12.86 -20.08 -18.49
N ARG A 99 12.95 -18.74 -18.61
CA ARG A 99 12.77 -18.03 -19.89
C ARG A 99 13.84 -18.41 -20.90
N TYR A 100 15.11 -18.45 -20.49
CA TYR A 100 16.21 -18.84 -21.38
C TYR A 100 16.02 -20.27 -21.89
N THR A 101 15.72 -21.21 -20.99
CA THR A 101 15.47 -22.63 -21.33
C THR A 101 14.30 -22.78 -22.29
N SER A 102 13.19 -22.07 -22.03
CA SER A 102 11.99 -22.09 -22.89
C SER A 102 12.24 -21.48 -24.28
N GLN A 103 13.06 -20.42 -24.37
CA GLN A 103 13.44 -19.83 -25.66
C GLN A 103 14.28 -20.80 -26.49
N MET A 104 15.15 -21.58 -25.86
CA MET A 104 15.96 -22.58 -26.55
C MET A 104 15.14 -23.79 -27.01
N SER A 105 14.15 -24.23 -26.23
CA SER A 105 13.31 -25.39 -26.60
C SER A 105 12.31 -25.07 -27.70
N GLY A 106 11.83 -23.81 -27.79
CA GLY A 106 10.76 -23.41 -28.70
C GLY A 106 9.39 -23.98 -28.32
N ASP A 107 9.28 -24.63 -27.16
CA ASP A 107 8.04 -25.23 -26.67
C ASP A 107 7.17 -24.17 -25.96
N TRP A 108 6.20 -23.65 -26.70
CA TRP A 108 5.27 -22.62 -26.22
C TRP A 108 4.39 -23.12 -25.06
N GLU A 109 3.98 -24.39 -25.07
CA GLU A 109 3.11 -24.96 -24.04
C GLU A 109 3.85 -25.10 -22.72
N GLN A 110 5.10 -25.57 -22.78
CA GLN A 110 5.99 -25.62 -21.62
C GLN A 110 6.20 -24.22 -21.04
N MET A 111 6.46 -23.22 -21.88
CA MET A 111 6.67 -21.85 -21.44
C MET A 111 5.41 -21.27 -20.75
N GLN A 112 4.22 -21.51 -21.31
CA GLN A 112 2.96 -21.05 -20.71
C GLN A 112 2.70 -21.71 -19.35
N THR A 113 3.02 -22.99 -19.23
CA THR A 113 2.89 -23.75 -17.98
C THR A 113 3.84 -23.24 -16.91
N GLN A 114 5.11 -23.03 -17.25
CA GLN A 114 6.11 -22.45 -16.34
C GLN A 114 5.70 -21.04 -15.89
N GLN A 115 5.23 -20.18 -16.79
CA GLN A 115 4.75 -18.84 -16.42
C GLN A 115 3.56 -18.89 -15.46
N ARG A 116 2.62 -19.83 -15.65
CA ARG A 116 1.49 -20.02 -14.72
C ARG A 116 2.00 -20.46 -13.35
N GLN A 117 2.90 -21.44 -13.32
CA GLN A 117 3.46 -21.96 -12.08
C GLN A 117 4.24 -20.88 -11.32
N SER A 118 5.11 -20.13 -11.98
CA SER A 118 5.85 -19.03 -11.37
C SER A 118 4.91 -17.95 -10.79
N ARG A 119 3.79 -17.63 -11.46
CA ARG A 119 2.81 -16.70 -10.90
C ARG A 119 2.18 -17.21 -9.61
N LEU A 120 1.84 -18.50 -9.54
CA LEU A 120 1.29 -19.12 -8.33
C LEU A 120 2.31 -19.11 -7.19
N GLU A 121 3.57 -19.46 -7.48
CA GLU A 121 4.67 -19.44 -6.51
C GLU A 121 4.94 -18.03 -5.98
N GLN A 122 4.94 -17.03 -6.86
CA GLN A 122 5.08 -15.63 -6.48
C GLN A 122 3.94 -15.18 -5.55
N GLN A 123 2.70 -15.50 -5.93
CA GLN A 123 1.52 -15.15 -5.15
C GLN A 123 1.59 -15.82 -3.77
N GLN A 124 1.91 -17.12 -3.70
CA GLN A 124 2.03 -17.85 -2.45
C GLN A 124 3.15 -17.27 -1.56
N MET A 125 4.31 -16.96 -2.14
CA MET A 125 5.41 -16.33 -1.43
C MET A 125 5.03 -14.98 -0.82
N ILE A 126 4.31 -14.13 -1.57
CA ILE A 126 3.80 -12.86 -1.07
C ILE A 126 2.78 -13.08 0.05
N THR A 127 1.79 -13.96 -0.15
CA THR A 127 0.74 -14.25 0.83
C THR A 127 1.34 -14.75 2.15
N THR A 128 2.27 -15.71 2.11
CA THR A 128 2.92 -16.22 3.33
C THR A 128 3.68 -15.13 4.10
N LEU A 129 4.36 -14.22 3.39
CA LEU A 129 5.09 -13.13 4.02
C LEU A 129 4.13 -12.11 4.67
N VAL A 130 3.04 -11.76 3.97
CA VAL A 130 2.01 -10.85 4.49
C VAL A 130 1.32 -11.47 5.69
N ASP A 131 0.88 -12.73 5.60
CA ASP A 131 0.20 -13.43 6.70
C ASP A 131 1.09 -13.47 7.95
N SER A 132 2.38 -13.81 7.80
CA SER A 132 3.33 -13.79 8.92
C SER A 132 3.48 -12.40 9.55
N PHE A 133 3.50 -11.34 8.74
CA PHE A 133 3.56 -9.97 9.26
C PHE A 133 2.26 -9.57 9.99
N MET A 134 1.10 -9.96 9.44
CA MET A 134 -0.20 -9.68 10.06
C MET A 134 -0.37 -10.45 11.37
N ASP A 135 0.15 -11.68 11.45
CA ASP A 135 0.18 -12.45 12.70
C ASP A 135 1.07 -11.77 13.75
N ASP A 136 2.27 -11.32 13.38
CA ASP A 136 3.15 -10.55 14.28
C ASP A 136 2.48 -9.25 14.76
N LEU A 137 1.77 -8.54 13.87
CA LEU A 137 0.98 -7.35 14.22
C LEU A 137 -0.09 -7.67 15.24
N ARG A 138 -0.81 -8.79 15.06
CA ARG A 138 -1.91 -9.15 15.94
C ARG A 138 -1.44 -9.59 17.33
N ILE A 139 -0.27 -10.23 17.42
CA ILE A 139 0.31 -10.70 18.68
C ILE A 139 0.57 -9.56 19.68
N VAL A 140 0.91 -8.36 19.19
CA VAL A 140 1.23 -7.23 20.07
C VAL A 140 0.02 -6.39 20.49
N LEU A 141 -1.18 -6.71 20.00
CA LEU A 141 -2.39 -5.95 20.29
C LEU A 141 -2.93 -6.24 21.70
N THR A 142 -3.51 -5.22 22.34
CA THR A 142 -4.34 -5.42 23.52
C THR A 142 -5.70 -6.04 23.12
N PRO A 143 -6.46 -6.62 24.07
CA PRO A 143 -7.81 -7.12 23.77
C PRO A 143 -8.75 -6.08 23.15
N GLU A 144 -8.64 -4.82 23.56
CA GLU A 144 -9.43 -3.71 23.04
C GLU A 144 -9.06 -3.39 21.58
N GLN A 145 -7.77 -3.41 21.26
CA GLN A 145 -7.28 -3.23 19.90
C GLN A 145 -7.62 -4.42 19.00
N ASP A 146 -7.56 -5.67 19.51
CA ASP A 146 -7.94 -6.87 18.77
C ASP A 146 -9.43 -6.87 18.40
N ALA A 147 -10.29 -6.24 19.21
CA ALA A 147 -11.71 -6.05 18.85
C ALA A 147 -11.90 -5.22 17.57
N LEU A 148 -10.95 -4.33 17.26
CA LEU A 148 -10.92 -3.52 16.03
C LEU A 148 -10.35 -4.28 14.83
N TRP A 149 -9.76 -5.47 15.04
CA TRP A 149 -9.10 -6.25 13.99
C TRP A 149 -10.01 -6.53 12.80
N SER A 150 -11.26 -6.92 13.06
CA SER A 150 -12.22 -7.24 12.00
C SER A 150 -12.51 -6.04 11.10
N VAL A 151 -12.43 -4.82 11.63
CA VAL A 151 -12.66 -3.59 10.87
C VAL A 151 -11.43 -3.24 10.05
N MET A 152 -10.25 -3.29 10.67
CA MET A 152 -8.96 -3.07 10.00
C MET A 152 -8.77 -4.04 8.83
N GLU A 153 -9.09 -5.32 9.01
CA GLU A 153 -8.93 -6.34 7.97
C GLU A 153 -9.90 -6.14 6.80
N ARG A 154 -11.12 -5.65 7.05
CA ARG A 154 -12.04 -5.22 5.98
C ARG A 154 -11.44 -4.08 5.17
N ASP A 155 -10.91 -3.07 5.86
CA ASP A 155 -10.28 -1.91 5.23
C ASP A 155 -9.06 -2.30 4.39
N ARG A 156 -8.19 -3.17 4.93
CA ARG A 156 -7.02 -3.70 4.22
C ARG A 156 -7.41 -4.41 2.93
N LEU A 157 -8.29 -5.41 3.03
CA LEU A 157 -8.71 -6.22 1.88
C LEU A 157 -9.40 -5.39 0.81
N ARG A 158 -10.22 -4.41 1.21
CA ARG A 158 -10.83 -3.42 0.32
C ARG A 158 -9.78 -2.69 -0.50
N ARG A 159 -8.83 -2.01 0.17
CA ARG A 159 -7.79 -1.23 -0.51
C ARG A 159 -6.94 -2.10 -1.43
N GLU A 160 -6.52 -3.27 -0.96
CA GLU A 160 -5.69 -4.18 -1.74
C GLU A 160 -6.44 -4.67 -2.98
N THR A 161 -7.69 -5.10 -2.83
CA THR A 161 -8.41 -5.79 -3.90
C THR A 161 -8.98 -4.84 -4.94
N LEU A 162 -9.55 -3.70 -4.52
CA LEU A 162 -10.13 -2.72 -5.45
C LEU A 162 -9.06 -2.05 -6.32
N THR A 163 -7.86 -1.85 -5.79
CA THR A 163 -6.80 -1.12 -6.50
C THR A 163 -5.98 -2.03 -7.44
N LYS A 164 -5.84 -3.32 -7.11
CA LYS A 164 -4.90 -4.25 -7.74
C LYS A 164 -5.37 -4.89 -9.04
N PHE A 165 -6.68 -5.04 -9.23
CA PHE A 165 -7.23 -5.85 -10.34
C PHE A 165 -8.23 -5.11 -11.23
N THR A 166 -8.23 -3.80 -11.17
CA THR A 166 -9.08 -2.93 -11.99
C THR A 166 -8.38 -2.68 -13.31
N VAL A 167 -9.05 -3.03 -14.41
CA VAL A 167 -8.51 -2.89 -15.77
C VAL A 167 -8.69 -1.46 -16.26
N PHE A 168 -9.76 -0.79 -15.81
CA PHE A 168 -10.03 0.60 -16.09
C PHE A 168 -9.90 1.46 -14.83
N ASN A 169 -9.34 2.66 -14.97
CA ASN A 169 -9.23 3.61 -13.87
C ASN A 169 -10.60 3.99 -13.28
N GLU A 170 -11.66 3.91 -14.09
CA GLU A 170 -13.04 4.19 -13.69
C GLU A 170 -13.67 3.08 -12.82
N GLU A 171 -13.02 1.92 -12.70
CA GLU A 171 -13.45 0.83 -11.81
C GLU A 171 -12.77 0.91 -10.43
N ARG A 172 -11.83 1.84 -10.25
CA ARG A 172 -11.02 2.02 -9.03
C ARG A 172 -11.70 2.80 -7.90
N PHE A 173 -12.96 3.16 -8.06
CA PHE A 173 -13.62 4.03 -7.09
C PHE A 173 -13.90 3.31 -5.79
N ASP A 174 -12.99 3.50 -4.85
CA ASP A 174 -13.22 3.20 -3.46
C ASP A 174 -13.97 4.35 -2.82
N LEU A 175 -15.26 4.15 -2.52
CA LEU A 175 -16.10 5.21 -1.97
C LEU A 175 -15.58 5.77 -0.64
N ILE A 176 -14.96 4.93 0.19
CA ILE A 176 -14.42 5.37 1.47
C ILE A 176 -13.20 6.27 1.25
N GLU A 177 -12.33 5.90 0.31
CA GLU A 177 -11.18 6.75 -0.06
C GLU A 177 -11.62 8.04 -0.77
N CYS A 178 -12.61 7.97 -1.65
CA CYS A 178 -13.15 9.15 -2.32
C CYS A 178 -13.73 10.14 -1.29
N VAL A 179 -14.49 9.64 -0.31
CA VAL A 179 -15.05 10.49 0.75
C VAL A 179 -13.97 11.02 1.70
N SER A 180 -12.90 10.25 1.99
CA SER A 180 -11.82 10.75 2.84
C SER A 180 -10.97 11.85 2.17
N MET A 181 -10.99 11.93 0.84
CA MET A 181 -10.39 13.03 0.08
C MET A 181 -11.29 14.28 0.00
N LEU A 182 -12.57 14.18 0.38
CA LEU A 182 -13.45 15.33 0.51
C LEU A 182 -13.15 16.03 1.84
N ASP A 183 -12.96 17.34 1.81
CA ASP A 183 -12.75 18.18 3.00
C ASP A 183 -14.08 18.43 3.74
N LEU A 184 -14.71 17.33 4.18
CA LEU A 184 -15.97 17.34 4.92
C LEU A 184 -15.73 17.74 6.37
N ASN A 185 -16.64 18.53 6.94
CA ASN A 185 -16.63 18.78 8.37
C ASN A 185 -17.09 17.54 9.17
N GLU A 186 -16.94 17.56 10.49
CA GLU A 186 -17.25 16.40 11.33
C GLU A 186 -18.73 16.00 11.32
N ASP A 187 -19.65 16.97 11.18
CA ASP A 187 -21.08 16.69 11.08
C ASP A 187 -21.42 15.99 9.76
N GLU A 188 -20.80 16.42 8.66
CA GLU A 188 -20.92 15.79 7.34
C GLU A 188 -20.34 14.38 7.33
N LYS A 189 -19.14 14.18 7.91
CA LYS A 189 -18.54 12.84 8.07
C LYS A 189 -19.45 11.92 8.89
N ALA A 190 -20.00 12.41 10.00
CA ALA A 190 -20.94 11.66 10.83
C ALA A 190 -22.20 11.28 10.05
N SER A 191 -22.70 12.17 9.18
CA SER A 191 -23.89 11.90 8.37
C SER A 191 -23.72 10.76 7.35
N VAL A 192 -22.50 10.51 6.87
CA VAL A 192 -22.20 9.45 5.90
C VAL A 192 -21.60 8.18 6.51
N ALA A 193 -21.19 8.21 7.78
CA ALA A 193 -20.47 7.13 8.45
C ALA A 193 -21.20 5.78 8.37
N ASP A 194 -22.49 5.75 8.70
CA ASP A 194 -23.31 4.52 8.65
C ASP A 194 -23.44 3.97 7.22
N THR A 195 -23.49 4.85 6.23
CA THR A 195 -23.57 4.46 4.82
C THR A 195 -22.27 3.83 4.35
N LEU A 196 -21.12 4.42 4.73
CA LEU A 196 -19.79 3.89 4.42
C LEU A 196 -19.52 2.55 5.11
N GLU A 197 -19.95 2.40 6.37
CA GLU A 197 -19.80 1.12 7.08
C GLU A 197 -20.65 0.03 6.43
N ARG A 198 -21.91 0.32 6.06
CA ARG A 198 -22.75 -0.63 5.35
C ARG A 198 -22.15 -1.02 3.99
N TYR A 199 -21.56 -0.05 3.28
CA TYR A 199 -20.84 -0.30 2.04
C TYR A 199 -19.66 -1.28 2.27
N ALA A 200 -18.82 -1.03 3.27
CA ALA A 200 -17.69 -1.91 3.60
C ALA A 200 -18.14 -3.32 3.97
N GLN A 201 -19.17 -3.45 4.81
CA GLN A 201 -19.74 -4.74 5.22
C GLN A 201 -20.32 -5.51 4.04
N THR A 202 -20.99 -4.84 3.12
CA THR A 202 -21.58 -5.47 1.92
C THR A 202 -20.49 -5.94 0.95
N LEU A 203 -19.43 -5.14 0.79
CA LEU A 203 -18.35 -5.43 -0.13
C LEU A 203 -17.42 -6.56 0.35
N HIS A 204 -17.20 -6.65 1.66
CA HIS A 204 -16.26 -7.60 2.25
C HIS A 204 -16.46 -9.08 1.82
N PRO A 205 -17.66 -9.68 1.93
CA PRO A 205 -17.86 -11.07 1.50
C PRO A 205 -17.66 -11.25 -0.02
N LEU A 206 -17.92 -10.21 -0.83
CA LEU A 206 -17.68 -10.25 -2.27
C LEU A 206 -16.18 -10.30 -2.58
N ILE A 207 -15.39 -9.48 -1.88
CA ILE A 207 -13.92 -9.49 -1.98
C ILE A 207 -13.35 -10.83 -1.52
N GLN A 208 -13.78 -11.36 -0.38
CA GLN A 208 -13.32 -12.66 0.10
C GLN A 208 -13.64 -13.79 -0.90
N ASN A 209 -14.84 -13.80 -1.46
CA ASN A 209 -15.23 -14.80 -2.46
C ASN A 209 -14.43 -14.67 -3.77
N ARG A 210 -14.08 -13.44 -4.18
CA ARG A 210 -13.21 -13.20 -5.32
C ARG A 210 -11.80 -13.74 -5.05
N ASN A 211 -11.21 -13.36 -3.92
CA ASN A 211 -9.83 -13.70 -3.57
C ASN A 211 -9.64 -15.22 -3.37
N ARG A 212 -10.71 -15.97 -3.06
CA ARG A 212 -10.68 -17.45 -3.04
C ARG A 212 -10.66 -18.10 -4.42
N ARG A 213 -11.06 -17.40 -5.48
CA ARG A 213 -11.15 -17.93 -6.86
C ARG A 213 -9.93 -17.61 -7.71
N THR A 214 -9.13 -16.63 -7.29
CA THR A 214 -7.93 -16.14 -7.96
C THR A 214 -6.68 -16.76 -7.35
#